data_AF-A0ABC9WYB8-F1
#
_entry.id   AF-A0ABC9WYB8-F1
#
_cell.length_a   1.000
_cell.length_b   1.000
_cell.length_c   1.000
_cell.angle_alpha   90.00
_cell.angle_beta   90.00
_cell.angle_gamma   90.00
#
_symmetry.space_group_name_H-M   'P 1'
#
loop_
_entity.id
_entity.type
_entity.pdbx_description
1 polymer ?
#
loop_
_entity_poly.entity_id
_entity_poly.type
_entity_poly.pdbx_seq_one_letter_code
_entity_poly.pdbx_strand_id
1 'polypeptide(L)'
;MFHEVLRGPFPPRVLPVLAAVLFQRKERKETGFYHWRWEKHPYYNLTVKVLRARNIKGTDLLSKADCYVELKLPTASPVISRTHVVDNSDNPEWNETFQYRIHSAIKNILELTLYDKDVLISDELTSVVFDVGGMKLGQPLLRTFTLNSEVHPCLSLQGTVNKEEKAKEKQQGSCEVKLSVPGAYQKQLCIPWRPDNEKDYGTSFVFHVDKEMCPELQVELEQTISVLQGQSLDMSLKTEESTWDLDIRLGFDLCKGEREFLDRRKKIVSEALRKTLHLKESPPKHEVPVIAVLGSGGGMRALTSFYGSLAGLQQLGLLDAAMYLCGISGSTWCLSTLYQDPDWSQKDLQGAIRRAQSTVSSSKAGAFSPERLKYYFQELNAMEISGRKVSFTDLWGLIVEYFLQQKEDPSKLSDQQAAVKWAQNPYPIYAAVNVRPNISSGDFAEWCEFTPYEVGFRKYGAFVRTEDFDSEFFMGRLIRKRPEPRICFLQGIILR
;
A
#
# COMPACT_ATOMS: atom_id res chain seq x y z
N MET A 1 -0.34 -35.45 -42.07
CA MET A 1 0.06 -36.84 -41.74
C MET A 1 0.61 -36.86 -40.31
N PHE A 2 -0.25 -36.62 -39.32
CA PHE A 2 0.13 -36.52 -37.90
C PHE A 2 -1.03 -37.00 -37.02
N HIS A 3 -1.19 -38.32 -36.94
CA HIS A 3 -1.90 -39.06 -35.90
C HIS A 3 -1.20 -40.44 -35.79
N GLU A 4 -1.37 -41.14 -34.68
CA GLU A 4 -0.82 -42.48 -34.41
C GLU A 4 0.71 -42.62 -34.23
N VAL A 5 1.26 -41.82 -33.30
CA VAL A 5 2.25 -42.33 -32.33
C VAL A 5 1.82 -41.84 -30.93
N LEU A 6 2.33 -42.46 -29.86
CA LEU A 6 2.05 -42.17 -28.43
C LEU A 6 0.77 -42.81 -27.84
N ARG A 7 0.67 -44.14 -27.95
CA ARG A 7 0.04 -44.97 -26.91
C ARG A 7 1.09 -45.88 -26.28
N GLY A 8 1.58 -45.51 -25.10
CA GLY A 8 2.56 -46.27 -24.32
C GLY A 8 2.97 -45.52 -23.04
N PRO A 9 3.25 -46.21 -21.92
CA PRO A 9 3.57 -45.57 -20.66
C PRO A 9 5.03 -45.07 -20.63
N PHE A 10 5.24 -43.77 -20.51
CA PHE A 10 6.57 -43.21 -20.26
C PHE A 10 7.01 -43.47 -18.81
N PRO A 11 8.23 -43.97 -18.57
CA PRO A 11 8.72 -44.19 -17.21
C PRO A 11 8.95 -42.84 -16.49
N PRO A 12 8.63 -42.74 -15.18
CA PRO A 12 8.53 -41.46 -14.45
C PRO A 12 9.86 -40.70 -14.25
N ARG A 13 10.99 -41.25 -14.71
CA ARG A 13 12.32 -40.60 -14.65
C ARG A 13 12.65 -39.75 -15.88
N VAL A 14 11.83 -39.76 -16.94
CA VAL A 14 12.11 -39.02 -18.19
C VAL A 14 11.51 -37.61 -18.19
N LEU A 15 10.35 -37.40 -17.56
CA LEU A 15 9.69 -36.08 -17.49
C LEU A 15 10.60 -34.96 -16.93
N PRO A 16 11.35 -35.15 -15.83
CA PRO A 16 12.20 -34.08 -15.27
C PRO A 16 13.31 -33.64 -16.24
N VAL A 17 13.88 -34.58 -16.99
CA VAL A 17 14.96 -34.30 -17.96
C VAL A 17 14.40 -33.56 -19.18
N LEU A 18 13.23 -33.99 -19.70
CA LEU A 18 12.59 -33.31 -20.83
C LEU A 18 12.15 -31.88 -20.45
N ALA A 19 11.66 -31.69 -19.22
CA ALA A 19 11.38 -30.36 -18.68
C ALA A 19 12.64 -29.48 -18.59
N ALA A 20 13.74 -30.01 -18.02
CA ALA A 20 15.01 -29.27 -17.93
C ALA A 20 15.53 -28.82 -19.30
N VAL A 21 15.50 -29.70 -20.31
CA VAL A 21 15.95 -29.40 -21.68
C VAL A 21 15.03 -28.37 -22.38
N LEU A 22 13.71 -28.44 -22.15
CA LEU A 22 12.77 -27.46 -22.72
C LEU A 22 12.86 -26.08 -22.05
N PHE A 23 13.14 -26.01 -20.75
CA PHE A 23 13.31 -24.74 -20.04
C PHE A 23 14.70 -24.10 -20.22
N GLN A 24 15.75 -24.88 -20.52
CA GLN A 24 17.11 -24.34 -20.70
C GLN A 24 17.31 -23.41 -21.91
N ARG A 25 16.35 -23.32 -22.85
CA ARG A 25 16.54 -22.56 -24.11
C ARG A 25 15.87 -21.18 -24.14
N LYS A 26 15.92 -20.43 -23.04
CA LYS A 26 15.57 -18.99 -23.04
C LYS A 26 16.39 -18.10 -22.10
N GLU A 27 17.66 -18.42 -21.86
CA GLU A 27 18.61 -17.43 -21.33
C GLU A 27 18.80 -16.29 -22.34
N ARG A 28 18.03 -15.20 -22.18
CA ARG A 28 18.36 -13.93 -22.81
C ARG A 28 19.56 -13.32 -22.09
N LYS A 29 20.58 -12.93 -22.86
CA LYS A 29 21.55 -11.92 -22.42
C LYS A 29 20.87 -10.57 -22.40
N GLU A 30 20.18 -10.24 -21.30
CA GLU A 30 19.51 -8.95 -21.15
C GLU A 30 20.53 -7.86 -20.83
N THR A 31 20.96 -7.17 -21.90
CA THR A 31 21.65 -5.88 -21.83
C THR A 31 20.79 -4.89 -21.05
N GLY A 32 21.34 -4.29 -19.99
CA GLY A 32 20.59 -3.63 -18.91
C GLY A 32 19.85 -2.34 -19.29
N PHE A 33 18.74 -2.46 -20.01
CA PHE A 33 17.71 -1.43 -20.16
C PHE A 33 16.37 -1.98 -19.67
N TYR A 34 15.71 -1.25 -18.77
CA TYR A 34 14.34 -1.56 -18.37
C TYR A 34 13.42 -1.29 -19.56
N HIS A 35 12.93 -2.35 -20.21
CA HIS A 35 12.01 -2.21 -21.33
C HIS A 35 10.60 -1.96 -20.80
N TRP A 36 10.30 -0.70 -20.49
CA TRP A 36 8.96 -0.23 -20.11
C TRP A 36 7.94 -0.63 -21.17
N ARG A 37 7.17 -1.70 -20.89
CA ARG A 37 6.15 -2.22 -21.80
C ARG A 37 4.85 -1.47 -21.60
N TRP A 38 4.71 -0.34 -22.28
CA TRP A 38 3.46 0.43 -22.32
C TRP A 38 2.33 -0.41 -22.93
N GLU A 39 1.33 -0.72 -22.11
CA GLU A 39 0.10 -1.39 -22.56
C GLU A 39 -1.01 -0.35 -22.76
N LYS A 40 -1.71 -0.42 -23.91
CA LYS A 40 -2.86 0.45 -24.21
C LYS A 40 -4.14 -0.33 -24.03
N HIS A 41 -4.98 0.15 -23.12
CA HIS A 41 -6.23 -0.49 -22.69
C HIS A 41 -7.39 0.50 -22.81
N PRO A 42 -8.54 0.13 -23.42
CA PRO A 42 -9.66 1.04 -23.62
C PRO A 42 -10.42 1.42 -22.33
N TYR A 43 -11.13 2.55 -22.40
CA TYR A 43 -12.19 2.92 -21.45
C TYR A 43 -13.57 2.57 -22.01
N TYR A 44 -14.53 2.34 -21.12
CA TYR A 44 -15.93 2.08 -21.45
C TYR A 44 -16.83 2.96 -20.57
N ASN A 45 -17.96 3.46 -21.10
CA ASN A 45 -18.98 4.07 -20.25
C ASN A 45 -19.88 2.97 -19.69
N LEU A 46 -20.02 2.87 -18.37
CA LEU A 46 -20.97 2.00 -17.68
C LEU A 46 -22.23 2.80 -17.35
N THR A 47 -23.36 2.46 -17.97
CA THR A 47 -24.68 2.91 -17.54
C THR A 47 -25.22 1.96 -16.47
N VAL A 48 -25.67 2.48 -15.32
CA VAL A 48 -26.30 1.71 -14.23
C VAL A 48 -27.70 2.27 -13.98
N LYS A 49 -28.74 1.49 -14.32
CA LYS A 49 -30.12 1.84 -14.00
C LYS A 49 -30.60 1.10 -12.76
N VAL A 50 -30.92 1.84 -11.69
CA VAL A 50 -31.52 1.32 -10.46
C VAL A 50 -33.03 1.28 -10.67
N LEU A 51 -33.62 0.09 -10.80
CA LEU A 51 -35.05 -0.02 -11.09
C LEU A 51 -35.86 0.10 -9.81
N ARG A 52 -35.67 -0.84 -8.88
CA ARG A 52 -36.50 -1.02 -7.68
C ARG A 52 -35.94 -2.01 -6.68
N ALA A 53 -36.35 -1.88 -5.42
CA ALA A 53 -36.27 -2.93 -4.40
C ALA A 53 -37.67 -3.42 -4.03
N ARG A 54 -37.76 -4.57 -3.35
CA ARG A 54 -39.02 -5.21 -2.93
C ARG A 54 -38.87 -5.96 -1.62
N ASN A 55 -39.98 -6.09 -0.89
CA ASN A 55 -40.07 -6.71 0.44
C ASN A 55 -39.04 -6.17 1.45
N ILE A 56 -38.78 -4.86 1.39
CA ILE A 56 -37.99 -4.16 2.38
C ILE A 56 -38.78 -4.06 3.69
N LYS A 57 -38.09 -4.11 4.82
CA LYS A 57 -38.63 -3.79 6.14
C LYS A 57 -37.88 -2.56 6.65
N GLY A 58 -38.59 -1.57 7.16
CA GLY A 58 -37.93 -0.49 7.89
C GLY A 58 -37.38 -0.97 9.22
N THR A 59 -36.42 -0.23 9.77
CA THR A 59 -35.92 -0.46 11.14
C THR A 59 -36.86 0.12 12.21
N ASP A 60 -37.70 1.06 11.80
CA ASP A 60 -38.65 1.80 12.64
C ASP A 60 -39.85 0.95 13.12
N LEU A 61 -40.31 1.15 14.36
CA LEU A 61 -41.41 0.36 14.94
C LEU A 61 -42.81 0.76 14.45
N LEU A 62 -42.94 1.95 13.85
CA LEU A 62 -44.23 2.60 13.55
C LEU A 62 -44.33 3.15 12.11
N SER A 63 -43.25 3.03 11.34
CA SER A 63 -43.12 3.55 9.96
C SER A 63 -42.81 2.41 8.99
N LYS A 64 -42.85 2.68 7.69
CA LYS A 64 -42.13 1.88 6.68
C LYS A 64 -40.90 2.65 6.23
N ALA A 65 -39.97 1.94 5.59
CA ALA A 65 -38.69 2.50 5.18
C ALA A 65 -38.81 3.67 4.18
N ASP A 66 -38.04 4.73 4.43
CA ASP A 66 -37.79 5.86 3.53
C ASP A 66 -36.58 5.55 2.64
N CYS A 67 -36.78 4.66 1.67
CA CYS A 67 -35.67 3.98 0.99
C CYS A 67 -34.91 4.85 -0.03
N TYR A 68 -33.58 4.82 0.02
CA TYR A 68 -32.71 5.26 -1.09
C TYR A 68 -31.51 4.33 -1.30
N VAL A 69 -30.92 4.34 -2.49
CA VAL A 69 -29.73 3.54 -2.84
C VAL A 69 -28.55 4.46 -3.12
N GLU A 70 -27.43 4.21 -2.45
CA GLU A 70 -26.12 4.77 -2.79
C GLU A 70 -25.35 3.86 -3.74
N LEU A 71 -24.58 4.46 -4.63
CA LEU A 71 -23.76 3.83 -5.66
C LEU A 71 -22.32 4.35 -5.57
N LYS A 72 -21.38 3.44 -5.36
CA LYS A 72 -19.96 3.74 -5.17
C LYS A 72 -19.11 2.85 -6.07
N LEU A 73 -18.34 3.48 -6.97
CA LEU A 73 -17.48 2.80 -7.94
C LEU A 73 -16.07 3.41 -7.89
N PRO A 74 -15.24 3.07 -6.87
CA PRO A 74 -14.02 3.80 -6.54
C PRO A 74 -12.97 3.87 -7.67
N THR A 75 -13.04 2.96 -8.64
CA THR A 75 -12.15 2.89 -9.82
C THR A 75 -12.59 3.79 -10.99
N ALA A 76 -13.74 4.47 -10.87
CA ALA A 76 -14.29 5.37 -11.90
C ALA A 76 -14.78 6.72 -11.35
N SER A 77 -15.20 6.77 -10.08
CA SER A 77 -15.63 8.00 -9.41
C SER A 77 -15.33 7.94 -7.90
N PRO A 78 -14.74 9.01 -7.31
CA PRO A 78 -14.69 9.16 -5.86
C PRO A 78 -16.00 9.74 -5.27
N VAL A 79 -16.90 10.26 -6.12
CA VAL A 79 -18.20 10.79 -5.71
C VAL A 79 -19.20 9.64 -5.63
N ILE A 80 -19.78 9.44 -4.45
CA ILE A 80 -20.92 8.54 -4.23
C ILE A 80 -22.13 9.15 -4.92
N SER A 81 -22.79 8.39 -5.78
CA SER A 81 -24.07 8.77 -6.38
C SER A 81 -25.20 8.21 -5.53
N ARG A 82 -26.37 8.85 -5.51
CA ARG A 82 -27.55 8.31 -4.80
C ARG A 82 -28.83 8.53 -5.60
N THR A 83 -29.81 7.66 -5.40
CA THR A 83 -31.18 7.88 -5.86
C THR A 83 -31.86 9.01 -5.06
N HIS A 84 -33.02 9.44 -5.53
CA HIS A 84 -34.02 10.06 -4.64
C HIS A 84 -34.49 9.06 -3.58
N VAL A 85 -35.15 9.62 -2.56
CA VAL A 85 -35.78 8.87 -1.47
C VAL A 85 -37.20 8.52 -1.91
N VAL A 86 -37.63 7.28 -1.67
CA VAL A 86 -39.02 6.86 -1.83
C VAL A 86 -39.57 6.59 -0.45
N ASP A 87 -40.27 7.59 0.08
CA ASP A 87 -40.74 7.61 1.47
C ASP A 87 -41.79 6.51 1.75
N ASN A 88 -41.76 5.93 2.96
CA ASN A 88 -42.78 5.03 3.51
C ASN A 88 -43.16 3.83 2.60
N SER A 89 -42.18 3.09 2.05
CA SER A 89 -42.43 2.04 1.06
C SER A 89 -41.59 0.75 1.23
N ASP A 90 -42.29 -0.39 1.35
CA ASP A 90 -41.67 -1.74 1.35
C ASP A 90 -41.21 -2.18 -0.06
N ASN A 91 -41.61 -1.44 -1.10
CA ASN A 91 -41.38 -1.78 -2.52
C ASN A 91 -41.04 -0.52 -3.35
N PRO A 92 -39.93 0.18 -3.05
CA PRO A 92 -39.56 1.43 -3.73
C PRO A 92 -39.15 1.18 -5.20
N GLU A 93 -39.66 2.00 -6.13
CA GLU A 93 -39.29 1.95 -7.55
C GLU A 93 -38.72 3.31 -8.02
N TRP A 94 -37.39 3.45 -8.05
CA TRP A 94 -36.71 4.70 -8.44
C TRP A 94 -36.61 4.92 -9.95
N ASN A 95 -36.33 3.85 -10.71
CA ASN A 95 -36.06 3.88 -12.15
C ASN A 95 -34.94 4.85 -12.62
N GLU A 96 -34.06 5.31 -11.72
CA GLU A 96 -32.98 6.26 -12.00
C GLU A 96 -31.78 5.64 -12.71
N THR A 97 -31.01 6.47 -13.42
CA THR A 97 -29.89 6.04 -14.28
C THR A 97 -28.63 6.85 -14.03
N PHE A 98 -27.57 6.17 -13.61
CA PHE A 98 -26.24 6.70 -13.32
C PHE A 98 -25.25 6.32 -14.42
N GLN A 99 -24.18 7.09 -14.58
CA GLN A 99 -23.16 6.86 -15.62
C GLN A 99 -21.75 7.01 -15.05
N TYR A 100 -20.87 6.07 -15.38
CA TYR A 100 -19.46 6.05 -14.97
C TYR A 100 -18.55 5.75 -16.16
N ARG A 101 -17.28 6.16 -16.12
CA ARG A 101 -16.26 5.81 -17.12
C ARG A 101 -15.25 4.85 -16.49
N ILE A 102 -15.31 3.56 -16.89
CA ILE A 102 -14.48 2.48 -16.33
C ILE A 102 -13.28 2.17 -17.23
N HIS A 103 -12.16 1.76 -16.64
CA HIS A 103 -10.96 1.32 -17.37
C HIS A 103 -10.91 -0.20 -17.50
N SER A 104 -10.65 -0.72 -18.70
CA SER A 104 -10.73 -2.17 -18.98
C SER A 104 -9.65 -3.05 -18.33
N ALA A 105 -8.48 -2.49 -17.96
CA ALA A 105 -7.42 -3.24 -17.29
C ALA A 105 -7.56 -3.30 -15.76
N ILE A 106 -8.50 -2.53 -15.20
CA ILE A 106 -8.70 -2.39 -13.75
C ILE A 106 -9.92 -3.22 -13.33
N LYS A 107 -9.86 -3.80 -12.14
CA LYS A 107 -11.00 -4.52 -11.57
C LYS A 107 -12.05 -3.53 -11.04
N ASN A 108 -13.10 -3.30 -11.82
CA ASN A 108 -14.16 -2.36 -11.49
C ASN A 108 -15.25 -3.02 -10.63
N ILE A 109 -15.29 -2.70 -9.34
CA ILE A 109 -16.30 -3.17 -8.39
C ILE A 109 -17.29 -2.05 -8.10
N LEU A 110 -18.55 -2.26 -8.47
CA LEU A 110 -19.67 -1.40 -8.13
C LEU A 110 -20.23 -1.85 -6.79
N GLU A 111 -20.13 -1.00 -5.77
CA GLU A 111 -20.75 -1.16 -4.47
C GLU A 111 -22.10 -0.44 -4.49
N LEU A 112 -23.14 -1.08 -3.94
CA LEU A 112 -24.51 -0.57 -3.90
C LEU A 112 -25.09 -0.80 -2.51
N THR A 113 -25.44 0.28 -1.81
CA THR A 113 -25.96 0.19 -0.45
C THR A 113 -27.36 0.78 -0.38
N LEU A 114 -28.30 0.01 0.17
CA LEU A 114 -29.67 0.45 0.44
C LEU A 114 -29.74 0.97 1.87
N TYR A 115 -30.26 2.19 2.02
CA TYR A 115 -30.46 2.87 3.30
C TYR A 115 -31.95 3.09 3.58
N ASP A 116 -32.31 3.03 4.86
CA ASP A 116 -33.49 3.69 5.41
C ASP A 116 -33.11 5.13 5.79
N LYS A 117 -34.00 6.12 5.66
CA LYS A 117 -33.62 7.55 5.78
C LYS A 117 -34.17 8.23 7.03
N ASP A 118 -33.53 7.92 8.14
CA ASP A 118 -33.74 8.56 9.43
C ASP A 118 -33.40 10.06 9.45
N VAL A 119 -33.96 10.76 10.44
CA VAL A 119 -33.77 12.20 10.66
C VAL A 119 -32.37 12.54 11.24
N LEU A 120 -31.64 11.55 11.76
CA LEU A 120 -30.36 11.75 12.45
C LEU A 120 -29.19 10.97 11.82
N ILE A 121 -29.33 9.65 11.66
CA ILE A 121 -28.33 8.76 11.04
C ILE A 121 -29.10 7.69 10.27
N SER A 122 -29.07 7.73 8.95
CA SER A 122 -29.73 6.76 8.06
C SER A 122 -29.22 5.32 8.29
N ASP A 123 -30.10 4.40 8.65
CA ASP A 123 -29.75 2.99 8.87
C ASP A 123 -29.32 2.27 7.57
N GLU A 124 -28.17 1.59 7.59
CA GLU A 124 -27.73 0.70 6.50
C GLU A 124 -28.52 -0.61 6.53
N LEU A 125 -29.49 -0.76 5.62
CA LEU A 125 -30.30 -1.97 5.53
C LEU A 125 -29.51 -3.15 4.94
N THR A 126 -28.67 -2.89 3.92
CA THR A 126 -27.90 -3.92 3.20
C THR A 126 -26.97 -3.30 2.16
N SER A 127 -25.79 -3.89 1.95
CA SER A 127 -24.88 -3.56 0.84
C SER A 127 -24.59 -4.78 -0.03
N VAL A 128 -24.55 -4.59 -1.35
CA VAL A 128 -24.19 -5.60 -2.36
C VAL A 128 -23.07 -5.11 -3.25
N VAL A 129 -22.14 -6.01 -3.59
CA VAL A 129 -20.98 -5.71 -4.45
C VAL A 129 -21.08 -6.47 -5.76
N PHE A 130 -20.83 -5.78 -6.88
CA PHE A 130 -20.93 -6.32 -8.22
C PHE A 130 -19.66 -6.09 -9.05
N ASP A 131 -19.11 -7.19 -9.58
CA ASP A 131 -17.93 -7.18 -10.44
C ASP A 131 -18.32 -6.91 -11.90
N VAL A 132 -18.06 -5.68 -12.35
CA VAL A 132 -18.43 -5.22 -13.69
C VAL A 132 -17.65 -5.96 -14.79
N GLY A 133 -16.50 -6.57 -14.45
CA GLY A 133 -15.69 -7.36 -15.40
C GLY A 133 -16.40 -8.57 -16.00
N GLY A 134 -17.51 -9.03 -15.40
CA GLY A 134 -18.35 -10.09 -15.95
C GLY A 134 -19.37 -9.66 -17.02
N MET A 135 -19.45 -8.37 -17.37
CA MET A 135 -20.42 -7.84 -18.33
C MET A 135 -19.97 -8.01 -19.79
N LYS A 136 -20.91 -8.33 -20.69
CA LYS A 136 -20.68 -8.31 -22.14
C LYS A 136 -20.96 -6.91 -22.70
N LEU A 137 -20.01 -6.37 -23.46
CA LEU A 137 -20.13 -5.05 -24.09
C LEU A 137 -21.39 -4.94 -24.96
N GLY A 138 -22.07 -3.81 -24.89
CA GLY A 138 -23.30 -3.52 -25.64
C GLY A 138 -24.55 -4.30 -25.25
N GLN A 139 -24.46 -5.35 -24.41
CA GLN A 139 -25.62 -6.17 -24.03
C GLN A 139 -26.21 -5.71 -22.69
N PRO A 140 -27.52 -5.39 -22.61
CA PRO A 140 -28.15 -4.98 -21.36
C PRO A 140 -28.19 -6.15 -20.38
N LEU A 141 -27.41 -6.06 -19.30
CA LEU A 141 -27.45 -7.07 -18.24
C LEU A 141 -28.48 -6.66 -17.18
N LEU A 142 -29.55 -7.43 -17.05
CA LEU A 142 -30.46 -7.39 -15.90
C LEU A 142 -29.90 -8.28 -14.79
N ARG A 143 -29.69 -7.71 -13.59
CA ARG A 143 -29.37 -8.46 -12.37
C ARG A 143 -30.41 -8.18 -11.29
N THR A 144 -30.69 -9.22 -10.51
CA THR A 144 -31.52 -9.16 -9.32
C THR A 144 -30.71 -9.73 -8.15
N PHE A 145 -30.57 -8.94 -7.08
CA PHE A 145 -29.79 -9.28 -5.89
C PHE A 145 -30.76 -9.61 -4.75
N THR A 146 -30.53 -10.74 -4.07
CA THR A 146 -31.27 -11.15 -2.87
C THR A 146 -30.55 -10.65 -1.63
N LEU A 147 -31.27 -9.94 -0.75
CA LEU A 147 -30.63 -9.11 0.27
C LEU A 147 -30.57 -9.78 1.66
N ASN A 148 -31.37 -10.82 1.91
CA ASN A 148 -31.16 -11.75 3.03
C ASN A 148 -31.90 -13.09 2.84
N SER A 149 -31.69 -14.07 3.73
CA SER A 149 -32.05 -15.49 3.46
C SER A 149 -33.41 -15.98 3.97
N GLU A 150 -34.05 -15.34 4.96
CA GLU A 150 -35.24 -15.92 5.65
C GLU A 150 -36.61 -15.44 5.13
N VAL A 151 -36.62 -14.34 4.39
CA VAL A 151 -37.71 -13.91 3.48
C VAL A 151 -37.03 -13.33 2.24
N HIS A 152 -37.69 -13.24 1.08
CA HIS A 152 -37.05 -12.84 -0.19
C HIS A 152 -37.24 -11.36 -0.57
N PRO A 153 -36.35 -10.42 -0.16
CA PRO A 153 -36.24 -9.11 -0.77
C PRO A 153 -35.42 -9.16 -2.06
N CYS A 154 -35.71 -8.29 -3.03
CA CYS A 154 -35.00 -8.28 -4.30
C CYS A 154 -34.76 -6.87 -4.91
N LEU A 155 -33.50 -6.50 -5.10
CA LEU A 155 -33.07 -5.28 -5.81
C LEU A 155 -32.79 -5.61 -7.27
N SER A 156 -33.38 -4.89 -8.23
CA SER A 156 -33.21 -5.14 -9.67
C SER A 156 -32.56 -3.97 -10.42
N LEU A 157 -31.56 -4.28 -11.27
CA LEU A 157 -30.72 -3.30 -11.98
C LEU A 157 -30.52 -3.68 -13.45
N GLN A 158 -30.41 -2.70 -14.35
CA GLN A 158 -30.10 -2.89 -15.77
C GLN A 158 -28.90 -2.02 -16.19
N GLY A 159 -27.95 -2.53 -17.00
CA GLY A 159 -26.80 -1.74 -17.44
C GLY A 159 -26.24 -2.06 -18.83
N THR A 160 -25.73 -1.04 -19.51
CA THR A 160 -25.27 -1.02 -20.93
C THR A 160 -24.00 -0.18 -21.11
N VAL A 161 -23.35 -0.28 -22.28
CA VAL A 161 -22.07 0.39 -22.60
C VAL A 161 -22.10 1.09 -23.96
N ASN A 162 -21.76 2.38 -24.01
CA ASN A 162 -21.67 3.26 -25.21
C ASN A 162 -20.56 4.36 -25.02
N LYS A 163 -20.54 5.47 -25.79
CA LYS A 163 -19.39 6.41 -25.88
C LYS A 163 -19.79 7.92 -26.02
N GLU A 164 -18.99 8.79 -25.38
CA GLU A 164 -18.68 10.24 -25.65
C GLU A 164 -19.55 11.46 -25.18
N GLU A 165 -18.81 12.46 -24.62
CA GLU A 165 -18.98 13.94 -24.40
C GLU A 165 -19.99 14.59 -23.41
N LYS A 166 -19.83 15.91 -23.10
CA LYS A 166 -20.09 16.59 -21.79
C LYS A 166 -20.88 17.93 -21.80
N ALA A 167 -21.42 18.38 -20.64
CA ALA A 167 -21.76 19.78 -20.27
C ALA A 167 -21.91 20.00 -18.70
N LYS A 168 -22.18 21.25 -18.23
CA LYS A 168 -22.02 21.78 -16.82
C LYS A 168 -23.21 22.72 -16.42
N GLU A 169 -23.42 23.47 -15.28
CA GLU A 169 -22.86 23.80 -13.91
C GLU A 169 -23.92 24.75 -13.20
N LYS A 170 -23.94 25.35 -11.97
CA LYS A 170 -23.29 25.36 -10.60
C LYS A 170 -24.07 26.37 -9.67
N GLN A 171 -23.87 26.42 -8.32
CA GLN A 171 -23.83 27.66 -7.43
C GLN A 171 -23.96 27.44 -5.88
N GLN A 172 -23.29 28.27 -5.04
CA GLN A 172 -23.44 28.41 -3.55
C GLN A 172 -22.89 29.79 -3.01
N GLY A 173 -22.93 30.09 -1.69
CA GLY A 173 -22.45 31.30 -0.97
C GLY A 173 -21.56 31.05 0.29
N SER A 174 -21.02 32.12 0.94
CA SER A 174 -19.95 32.34 2.01
C SER A 174 -18.40 32.36 1.75
N CYS A 175 -17.77 33.43 1.22
CA CYS A 175 -16.46 33.40 0.48
C CYS A 175 -15.19 32.82 1.14
N GLU A 176 -15.04 31.51 0.99
CA GLU A 176 -13.79 30.90 0.55
C GLU A 176 -13.86 30.61 -0.96
N VAL A 177 -12.71 30.61 -1.65
CA VAL A 177 -12.57 29.97 -2.97
C VAL A 177 -12.23 28.51 -2.72
N LYS A 178 -13.25 27.67 -2.70
CA LYS A 178 -13.11 26.21 -2.57
C LYS A 178 -12.80 25.64 -3.94
N LEU A 179 -11.53 25.36 -4.17
CA LEU A 179 -11.09 24.64 -5.34
C LEU A 179 -11.18 23.14 -5.06
N SER A 180 -12.02 22.42 -5.80
CA SER A 180 -12.02 20.96 -5.81
C SER A 180 -11.91 20.44 -7.23
N VAL A 181 -11.33 19.26 -7.37
CA VAL A 181 -11.25 18.55 -8.65
C VAL A 181 -11.64 17.11 -8.39
N PRO A 182 -12.86 16.67 -8.78
CA PRO A 182 -13.29 15.30 -8.60
C PRO A 182 -12.32 14.33 -9.27
N GLY A 183 -11.71 13.45 -8.46
CA GLY A 183 -10.67 12.50 -8.89
C GLY A 183 -9.25 12.90 -8.49
N ALA A 184 -9.04 14.10 -7.96
CA ALA A 184 -7.71 14.55 -7.55
C ALA A 184 -7.26 13.99 -6.19
N TYR A 185 -5.95 13.88 -6.00
CA TYR A 185 -5.33 13.62 -4.68
C TYR A 185 -5.72 14.72 -3.66
N GLN A 186 -5.55 15.98 -4.07
CA GLN A 186 -6.02 17.15 -3.32
C GLN A 186 -7.55 17.24 -3.43
N LYS A 187 -8.26 16.55 -2.53
CA LYS A 187 -9.74 16.44 -2.57
C LYS A 187 -10.44 17.80 -2.67
N GLN A 188 -9.99 18.76 -1.86
CA GLN A 188 -10.47 20.14 -1.83
C GLN A 188 -9.36 21.03 -1.25
N LEU A 189 -9.24 22.26 -1.73
CA LEU A 189 -8.37 23.31 -1.23
C LEU A 189 -9.23 24.56 -0.98
N CYS A 190 -9.37 24.97 0.28
CA CYS A 190 -9.97 26.25 0.63
C CYS A 190 -8.90 27.35 0.53
N ILE A 191 -9.09 28.31 -0.38
CA ILE A 191 -8.26 29.51 -0.47
C ILE A 191 -9.07 30.70 0.05
N PRO A 192 -8.63 31.42 1.11
CA PRO A 192 -9.33 32.60 1.58
C PRO A 192 -9.13 33.77 0.61
N TRP A 193 -10.19 34.14 -0.11
CA TRP A 193 -10.16 35.29 -1.03
C TRP A 193 -10.46 36.58 -0.27
N ARG A 194 -9.71 37.65 -0.58
CA ARG A 194 -9.90 38.99 -0.02
C ARG A 194 -9.76 40.00 -1.16
N PRO A 195 -10.73 40.91 -1.39
CA PRO A 195 -10.63 41.90 -2.46
C PRO A 195 -9.46 42.87 -2.31
N ASP A 196 -9.11 43.23 -1.07
CA ASP A 196 -8.18 44.32 -0.78
C ASP A 196 -6.76 43.82 -0.43
N ASN A 197 -5.84 43.93 -1.40
CA ASN A 197 -4.42 44.28 -1.19
C ASN A 197 -3.72 44.51 -2.54
N GLU A 198 -3.12 45.68 -2.77
CA GLU A 198 -2.41 46.05 -4.01
C GLU A 198 -1.02 45.39 -4.16
N LYS A 199 -0.91 44.09 -3.83
CA LYS A 199 0.33 43.30 -4.00
C LYS A 199 0.00 41.94 -4.59
N ASP A 200 0.18 41.86 -5.90
CA ASP A 200 -0.14 40.71 -6.75
C ASP A 200 0.77 39.50 -6.45
N TYR A 201 0.38 38.73 -5.43
CA TYR A 201 0.91 37.41 -5.12
C TYR A 201 -0.13 36.34 -5.47
N GLY A 202 -0.25 36.03 -6.76
CA GLY A 202 -1.11 34.96 -7.26
C GLY A 202 -0.86 33.64 -6.50
N THR A 203 -1.88 33.14 -5.80
CA THR A 203 -1.78 31.91 -5.01
C THR A 203 -1.79 30.70 -5.94
N SER A 204 -0.61 30.10 -6.17
CA SER A 204 -0.49 28.89 -6.97
C SER A 204 -1.05 27.66 -6.25
N PHE A 205 -1.78 26.82 -7.00
CA PHE A 205 -2.36 25.56 -6.54
C PHE A 205 -2.14 24.47 -7.58
N VAL A 206 -2.05 23.21 -7.15
CA VAL A 206 -1.83 22.05 -8.02
C VAL A 206 -2.77 20.92 -7.62
N PHE A 207 -3.46 20.35 -8.59
CA PHE A 207 -4.28 19.15 -8.44
C PHE A 207 -3.68 18.00 -9.25
N HIS A 208 -3.34 16.89 -8.59
CA HIS A 208 -2.89 15.67 -9.26
C HIS A 208 -4.08 14.77 -9.55
N VAL A 209 -4.37 14.51 -10.83
CA VAL A 209 -5.52 13.73 -11.31
C VAL A 209 -5.05 12.66 -12.31
N ASP A 210 -5.81 11.58 -12.46
CA ASP A 210 -5.76 10.76 -13.67
C ASP A 210 -6.08 11.63 -14.89
N LYS A 211 -5.25 11.55 -15.93
CA LYS A 211 -5.42 12.26 -17.22
C LYS A 211 -6.73 11.88 -17.93
N GLU A 212 -7.16 10.62 -17.76
CA GLU A 212 -8.30 10.02 -18.47
C GLU A 212 -9.59 9.99 -17.63
N MET A 213 -9.52 10.42 -16.36
CA MET A 213 -10.68 11.02 -15.73
C MET A 213 -11.08 12.29 -16.49
N CYS A 214 -12.27 12.82 -16.18
CA CYS A 214 -12.78 14.03 -16.82
C CYS A 214 -12.85 15.19 -15.83
N PRO A 215 -11.73 15.59 -15.19
CA PRO A 215 -11.74 16.58 -14.13
C PRO A 215 -12.35 17.89 -14.61
N GLU A 216 -13.42 18.29 -13.94
CA GLU A 216 -13.92 19.64 -14.01
C GLU A 216 -13.41 20.36 -12.77
N LEU A 217 -12.73 21.49 -12.95
CA LEU A 217 -12.30 22.31 -11.82
C LEU A 217 -13.55 22.92 -11.18
N GLN A 218 -13.99 22.30 -10.09
CA GLN A 218 -15.09 22.75 -9.27
C GLN A 218 -14.56 23.89 -8.38
N VAL A 219 -14.36 25.06 -9.00
CA VAL A 219 -14.28 26.35 -8.31
C VAL A 219 -15.66 26.65 -7.71
N GLU A 220 -15.80 26.42 -6.42
CA GLU A 220 -16.91 26.91 -5.63
C GLU A 220 -16.45 28.21 -4.96
N LEU A 221 -16.78 29.34 -5.59
CA LEU A 221 -16.70 30.63 -4.94
C LEU A 221 -17.97 30.78 -4.12
N GLU A 222 -17.80 30.62 -2.82
CA GLU A 222 -18.80 31.04 -1.86
C GLU A 222 -18.80 32.61 -1.80
N GLN A 223 -19.87 33.30 -1.38
CA GLN A 223 -19.87 34.71 -0.94
C GLN A 223 -20.98 35.01 0.09
N THR A 224 -20.66 35.65 1.23
CA THR A 224 -21.67 35.95 2.27
C THR A 224 -22.36 37.25 1.90
N ILE A 225 -23.67 37.21 1.67
CA ILE A 225 -24.33 38.16 0.77
C ILE A 225 -24.41 39.58 1.36
N SER A 226 -23.84 40.54 0.63
CA SER A 226 -24.40 41.89 0.49
C SER A 226 -24.29 42.30 -0.99
N VAL A 227 -25.31 42.97 -1.52
CA VAL A 227 -25.43 43.22 -2.97
C VAL A 227 -24.61 44.44 -3.38
N LEU A 228 -23.50 44.22 -4.07
CA LEU A 228 -22.76 45.22 -4.85
C LEU A 228 -22.32 44.63 -6.20
N GLN A 229 -22.16 45.48 -7.21
CA GLN A 229 -21.94 45.07 -8.60
C GLN A 229 -20.46 44.86 -8.93
N GLY A 230 -20.18 43.84 -9.75
CA GLY A 230 -19.08 43.86 -10.73
C GLY A 230 -17.66 43.71 -10.19
N GLN A 231 -17.26 42.47 -9.87
CA GLN A 231 -15.86 42.05 -9.84
C GLN A 231 -15.68 40.75 -10.62
N SER A 232 -14.59 40.63 -11.37
CA SER A 232 -14.23 39.45 -12.17
C SER A 232 -12.97 38.78 -11.63
N LEU A 233 -13.02 37.47 -11.41
CA LEU A 233 -11.89 36.69 -10.92
C LEU A 233 -11.16 36.02 -12.09
N ASP A 234 -10.07 36.63 -12.56
CA ASP A 234 -9.22 36.03 -13.59
C ASP A 234 -8.41 34.85 -13.02
N MET A 235 -8.58 33.68 -13.62
CA MET A 235 -7.84 32.46 -13.28
C MET A 235 -7.25 31.85 -14.54
N SER A 236 -5.93 31.70 -14.59
CA SER A 236 -5.24 30.97 -15.66
C SER A 236 -4.99 29.52 -15.24
N LEU A 237 -5.69 28.58 -15.89
CA LEU A 237 -5.47 27.14 -15.70
C LEU A 237 -4.50 26.62 -16.78
N LYS A 238 -3.35 26.08 -16.36
CA LYS A 238 -2.41 25.39 -17.24
C LYS A 238 -2.42 23.90 -16.93
N THR A 239 -2.97 23.09 -17.83
CA THR A 239 -2.86 21.63 -17.78
C THR A 239 -1.58 21.18 -18.46
N GLU A 240 -0.73 20.45 -17.74
CA GLU A 240 0.49 19.85 -18.28
C GLU A 240 0.41 18.33 -18.23
N GLU A 241 0.72 17.66 -19.34
CA GLU A 241 0.84 16.20 -19.36
C GLU A 241 2.16 15.77 -18.71
N SER A 242 2.06 15.13 -17.55
CA SER A 242 3.19 14.69 -16.76
C SER A 242 3.81 13.41 -17.35
N THR A 243 4.87 13.56 -18.13
CA THR A 243 5.60 12.46 -18.83
C THR A 243 6.56 11.65 -17.95
N TRP A 244 6.40 11.70 -16.62
CA TRP A 244 7.35 11.15 -15.66
C TRP A 244 7.18 9.63 -15.45
N ASP A 245 8.29 8.92 -15.24
CA ASP A 245 8.29 7.52 -14.77
C ASP A 245 7.58 7.40 -13.39
N LEU A 246 7.32 6.18 -12.93
CA LEU A 246 6.73 5.91 -11.62
C LEU A 246 7.81 5.87 -10.52
N ASP A 247 7.53 6.51 -9.38
CA ASP A 247 8.33 6.40 -8.15
C ASP A 247 8.11 5.04 -7.45
N ILE A 248 6.96 4.39 -7.67
CA ILE A 248 6.70 3.01 -7.25
C ILE A 248 7.22 2.04 -8.32
N ARG A 249 8.16 1.18 -7.93
CA ARG A 249 8.60 0.04 -8.75
C ARG A 249 7.48 -0.99 -8.83
N LEU A 250 7.04 -1.29 -10.04
CA LEU A 250 6.12 -2.38 -10.35
C LEU A 250 6.88 -3.55 -11.00
N GLY A 251 6.82 -4.74 -10.40
CA GLY A 251 7.39 -5.98 -10.93
C GLY A 251 7.67 -7.02 -9.84
N PHE A 252 7.45 -8.30 -10.16
CA PHE A 252 7.64 -9.42 -9.21
C PHE A 252 9.10 -9.89 -9.07
N ASP A 253 10.03 -9.33 -9.84
CA ASP A 253 11.46 -9.59 -9.69
C ASP A 253 12.07 -8.89 -8.46
N LEU A 254 13.29 -9.27 -8.12
CA LEU A 254 14.13 -8.63 -7.09
C LEU A 254 14.66 -7.28 -7.61
N CYS A 255 14.86 -6.28 -6.73
CA CYS A 255 15.38 -4.97 -7.15
C CYS A 255 16.85 -5.00 -7.62
N LYS A 256 17.31 -3.90 -8.25
CA LYS A 256 18.70 -3.79 -8.71
C LYS A 256 19.71 -3.96 -7.58
N GLY A 257 19.48 -3.32 -6.42
CA GLY A 257 20.39 -3.39 -5.27
C GLY A 257 20.56 -4.81 -4.73
N GLU A 258 19.45 -5.54 -4.60
CA GLU A 258 19.47 -6.94 -4.16
C GLU A 258 20.12 -7.87 -5.21
N ARG A 259 19.83 -7.71 -6.51
CA ARG A 259 20.47 -8.52 -7.56
C ARG A 259 21.99 -8.29 -7.62
N GLU A 260 22.45 -7.06 -7.36
CA GLU A 260 23.88 -6.74 -7.22
C GLU A 260 24.49 -7.32 -5.94
N PHE A 261 23.76 -7.28 -4.81
CA PHE A 261 24.16 -7.97 -3.59
C PHE A 261 24.34 -9.47 -3.83
N LEU A 262 23.39 -10.15 -4.49
CA LEU A 262 23.43 -11.59 -4.75
C LEU A 262 24.61 -12.01 -5.64
N ASP A 263 25.05 -11.17 -6.60
CA ASP A 263 26.28 -11.43 -7.36
C ASP A 263 27.52 -11.46 -6.46
N ARG A 264 27.61 -10.48 -5.55
CA ARG A 264 28.74 -10.30 -4.63
C ARG A 264 28.72 -11.39 -3.55
N ARG A 265 27.59 -11.56 -2.83
CA ARG A 265 27.45 -12.49 -1.70
C ARG A 265 27.68 -13.95 -2.11
N LYS A 266 27.27 -14.38 -3.31
CA LYS A 266 27.52 -15.74 -3.80
C LYS A 266 29.01 -16.13 -3.82
N LYS A 267 29.94 -15.18 -3.95
CA LYS A 267 31.39 -15.44 -3.89
C LYS A 267 31.85 -15.74 -2.46
N ILE A 268 31.33 -14.99 -1.49
CA ILE A 268 31.57 -15.19 -0.06
C ILE A 268 30.96 -16.51 0.42
N VAL A 269 29.70 -16.78 0.06
CA VAL A 269 28.99 -18.02 0.40
C VAL A 269 29.69 -19.26 -0.20
N SER A 270 30.16 -19.18 -1.44
CA SER A 270 30.93 -20.26 -2.09
C SER A 270 32.18 -20.63 -1.28
N GLU A 271 32.96 -19.63 -0.87
CA GLU A 271 34.20 -19.85 -0.13
C GLU A 271 33.98 -20.25 1.34
N ALA A 272 32.90 -19.76 1.97
CA ALA A 272 32.46 -20.22 3.29
C ALA A 272 32.06 -21.70 3.25
N LEU A 273 31.22 -22.11 2.29
CA LEU A 273 30.83 -23.50 2.10
C LEU A 273 32.02 -24.41 1.79
N ARG A 274 33.00 -23.96 0.99
CA ARG A 274 34.23 -24.72 0.75
C ARG A 274 34.97 -25.03 2.04
N LYS A 275 35.20 -24.02 2.88
CA LYS A 275 35.90 -24.17 4.16
C LYS A 275 35.14 -25.09 5.11
N THR A 276 33.87 -24.80 5.34
CA THR A 276 33.05 -25.40 6.40
C THR A 276 32.54 -26.80 6.06
N LEU A 277 32.38 -27.13 4.77
CA LEU A 277 32.05 -28.50 4.31
C LEU A 277 33.28 -29.27 3.78
N HIS A 278 34.49 -28.70 3.93
CA HIS A 278 35.76 -29.27 3.48
C HIS A 278 35.78 -29.70 2.01
N LEU A 279 35.15 -28.90 1.14
CA LEU A 279 35.11 -29.17 -0.30
C LEU A 279 36.48 -28.92 -0.94
N LYS A 280 36.81 -29.68 -1.97
CA LYS A 280 38.08 -29.55 -2.71
C LYS A 280 38.22 -28.17 -3.37
N GLU A 281 37.13 -27.65 -3.94
CA GLU A 281 37.06 -26.43 -4.73
C GLU A 281 35.82 -25.61 -4.32
N SER A 282 35.82 -24.30 -4.57
CA SER A 282 34.71 -23.41 -4.20
C SER A 282 33.57 -23.56 -5.22
N PRO A 283 32.32 -23.89 -4.82
CA PRO A 283 31.22 -24.15 -5.76
C PRO A 283 30.98 -22.99 -6.74
N PRO A 284 30.81 -23.24 -8.05
CA PRO A 284 30.56 -22.20 -9.04
C PRO A 284 29.24 -21.48 -8.75
N LYS A 285 29.13 -20.20 -9.14
CA LYS A 285 28.03 -19.28 -8.78
C LYS A 285 26.60 -19.86 -8.96
N HIS A 286 26.40 -20.77 -9.91
CA HIS A 286 25.09 -21.40 -10.18
C HIS A 286 24.76 -22.56 -9.21
N GLU A 287 25.77 -23.26 -8.66
CA GLU A 287 25.61 -24.30 -7.63
C GLU A 287 25.51 -23.72 -6.21
N VAL A 288 25.99 -22.49 -5.98
CA VAL A 288 25.92 -21.81 -4.67
C VAL A 288 24.45 -21.70 -4.20
N PRO A 289 24.06 -22.38 -3.10
CA PRO A 289 22.70 -22.36 -2.59
C PRO A 289 22.36 -21.01 -1.97
N VAL A 290 21.07 -20.69 -1.94
CA VAL A 290 20.53 -19.53 -1.22
C VAL A 290 20.11 -19.99 0.18
N ILE A 291 20.93 -19.69 1.17
CA ILE A 291 20.66 -20.02 2.58
C ILE A 291 20.05 -18.78 3.26
N ALA A 292 18.88 -18.95 3.88
CA ALA A 292 18.21 -17.92 4.68
C ALA A 292 18.14 -18.35 6.14
N VAL A 293 18.37 -17.40 7.06
CA VAL A 293 18.26 -17.61 8.50
C VAL A 293 17.07 -16.79 9.01
N LEU A 294 16.12 -17.44 9.69
CA LEU A 294 14.82 -16.88 10.02
C LEU A 294 14.66 -16.67 11.54
N GLY A 295 14.51 -15.42 11.98
CA GLY A 295 14.26 -15.05 13.37
C GLY A 295 12.77 -14.82 13.66
N SER A 296 12.20 -15.59 14.58
CA SER A 296 10.78 -15.52 14.96
C SER A 296 10.44 -14.33 15.87
N GLY A 297 9.15 -14.06 16.04
CA GLY A 297 8.69 -13.12 17.06
C GLY A 297 8.91 -13.59 18.50
N GLY A 298 8.71 -12.68 19.46
CA GLY A 298 8.82 -12.99 20.90
C GLY A 298 9.54 -11.95 21.77
N GLY A 299 9.62 -10.68 21.34
CA GLY A 299 10.24 -9.60 22.13
C GLY A 299 11.68 -9.89 22.54
N MET A 300 12.06 -9.54 23.78
CA MET A 300 13.44 -9.69 24.26
C MET A 300 13.95 -11.14 24.24
N ARG A 301 13.07 -12.14 24.42
CA ARG A 301 13.43 -13.56 24.28
C ARG A 301 13.92 -13.87 22.87
N ALA A 302 13.24 -13.36 21.85
CA ALA A 302 13.65 -13.52 20.46
C ALA A 302 14.96 -12.78 20.17
N LEU A 303 15.12 -11.53 20.63
CA LEU A 303 16.38 -10.78 20.51
C LEU A 303 17.56 -11.56 21.09
N THR A 304 17.47 -12.03 22.34
CA THR A 304 18.58 -12.73 23.00
C THR A 304 18.87 -14.09 22.37
N SER A 305 17.82 -14.84 22.01
CA SER A 305 17.97 -16.14 21.33
C SER A 305 18.61 -15.97 19.94
N PHE A 306 18.25 -14.93 19.20
CA PHE A 306 18.77 -14.69 17.86
C PHE A 306 20.23 -14.23 17.90
N TYR A 307 20.61 -13.34 18.83
CA TYR A 307 22.02 -13.03 19.09
C TYR A 307 22.87 -14.28 19.36
N GLY A 308 22.40 -15.19 20.23
CA GLY A 308 23.08 -16.47 20.49
C GLY A 308 23.15 -17.38 19.26
N SER A 309 22.08 -17.44 18.47
CA SER A 309 22.02 -18.22 17.23
C SER A 309 23.01 -17.72 16.17
N LEU A 310 23.14 -16.41 16.01
CA LEU A 310 24.10 -15.79 15.08
C LEU A 310 25.56 -16.01 15.53
N ALA A 311 25.83 -15.96 16.83
CA ALA A 311 27.16 -16.30 17.37
C ALA A 311 27.51 -17.78 17.18
N GLY A 312 26.54 -18.70 17.33
CA GLY A 312 26.72 -20.11 16.98
C GLY A 312 27.04 -20.30 15.50
N LEU A 313 26.30 -19.64 14.60
CA LEU A 313 26.59 -19.66 13.15
C LEU A 313 27.97 -19.05 12.81
N GLN A 314 28.42 -18.02 13.54
CA GLN A 314 29.75 -17.43 13.37
C GLN A 314 30.85 -18.41 13.81
N GLN A 315 30.70 -19.04 14.98
CA GLN A 315 31.63 -20.05 15.50
C GLN A 315 31.75 -21.29 14.60
N LEU A 316 30.65 -21.68 13.94
CA LEU A 316 30.60 -22.78 12.98
C LEU A 316 31.08 -22.41 11.57
N GLY A 317 31.47 -21.15 11.30
CA GLY A 317 31.83 -20.71 9.94
C GLY A 317 30.67 -20.76 8.94
N LEU A 318 29.42 -20.69 9.42
CA LEU A 318 28.20 -20.75 8.62
C LEU A 318 27.54 -19.38 8.43
N LEU A 319 27.87 -18.36 9.23
CA LEU A 319 27.31 -17.01 9.09
C LEU A 319 27.68 -16.37 7.72
N ASP A 320 28.88 -16.62 7.21
CA ASP A 320 29.28 -16.19 5.86
C ASP A 320 28.59 -16.98 4.74
N ALA A 321 28.09 -18.19 5.04
CA ALA A 321 27.28 -18.98 4.11
C ALA A 321 25.81 -18.50 4.05
N ALA A 322 25.35 -17.67 5.00
CA ALA A 322 24.03 -17.07 4.94
C ALA A 322 23.94 -15.98 3.85
N MET A 323 22.92 -16.08 3.00
CA MET A 323 22.55 -15.11 1.99
C MET A 323 21.62 -14.04 2.57
N TYR A 324 20.61 -14.47 3.32
CA TYR A 324 19.57 -13.64 3.91
C TYR A 324 19.44 -13.84 5.41
N LEU A 325 19.09 -12.77 6.11
CA LEU A 325 18.72 -12.75 7.53
C LEU A 325 17.35 -12.10 7.68
N CYS A 326 16.32 -12.91 7.88
CA CYS A 326 14.94 -12.45 7.97
C CYS A 326 14.50 -12.35 9.43
N GLY A 327 13.72 -11.33 9.80
CA GLY A 327 13.20 -11.18 11.16
C GLY A 327 11.80 -10.57 11.23
N ILE A 328 11.03 -11.02 12.22
CA ILE A 328 9.75 -10.41 12.62
C ILE A 328 9.75 -10.14 14.13
N SER A 329 9.00 -9.13 14.60
CA SER A 329 8.88 -8.78 16.02
C SER A 329 10.27 -8.72 16.71
N GLY A 330 10.47 -9.35 17.86
CA GLY A 330 11.70 -9.22 18.66
C GLY A 330 13.01 -9.63 17.98
N SER A 331 12.99 -10.46 16.93
CA SER A 331 14.22 -10.72 16.14
C SER A 331 14.65 -9.52 15.29
N THR A 332 13.74 -8.61 14.94
CA THR A 332 14.09 -7.39 14.20
C THR A 332 14.95 -6.45 15.03
N TRP A 333 14.74 -6.39 16.35
CA TRP A 333 15.56 -5.59 17.25
C TRP A 333 17.03 -5.99 17.18
N CYS A 334 17.31 -7.29 17.23
CA CYS A 334 18.65 -7.85 17.07
C CYS A 334 19.27 -7.46 15.72
N LEU A 335 18.52 -7.58 14.61
CA LEU A 335 18.98 -7.12 13.29
C LEU A 335 19.23 -5.62 13.26
N SER A 336 18.28 -4.78 13.67
CA SER A 336 18.42 -3.32 13.62
C SER A 336 19.57 -2.77 14.47
N THR A 337 19.91 -3.42 15.58
CA THR A 337 21.07 -3.05 16.41
C THR A 337 22.38 -3.60 15.86
N LEU A 338 22.39 -4.75 15.16
CA LEU A 338 23.58 -5.27 14.49
C LEU A 338 23.96 -4.46 13.25
N TYR A 339 23.00 -4.17 12.38
CA TYR A 339 23.23 -3.52 11.08
C TYR A 339 23.54 -2.01 11.17
N GLN A 340 23.63 -1.45 12.38
CA GLN A 340 24.26 -0.15 12.66
C GLN A 340 25.79 -0.18 12.51
N ASP A 341 26.41 -1.37 12.61
CA ASP A 341 27.82 -1.59 12.30
C ASP A 341 27.91 -2.21 10.88
N PRO A 342 28.48 -1.50 9.88
CA PRO A 342 28.60 -2.00 8.51
C PRO A 342 29.38 -3.31 8.35
N ASP A 343 30.16 -3.75 9.34
CA ASP A 343 31.00 -4.94 9.28
C ASP A 343 30.68 -5.93 10.42
N TRP A 344 29.47 -5.87 10.99
CA TRP A 344 29.12 -6.57 12.23
C TRP A 344 29.39 -8.09 12.20
N SER A 345 29.16 -8.77 11.07
CA SER A 345 29.36 -10.23 10.95
C SER A 345 30.84 -10.62 10.83
N GLN A 346 31.69 -9.67 10.45
CA GLN A 346 33.14 -9.83 10.29
C GLN A 346 33.90 -9.52 11.61
N LYS A 347 33.17 -9.20 12.69
CA LYS A 347 33.66 -8.88 14.04
C LYS A 347 33.12 -9.91 15.03
N ASP A 348 33.85 -10.17 16.11
CA ASP A 348 33.41 -11.08 17.17
C ASP A 348 32.08 -10.60 17.80
N LEU A 349 31.04 -11.42 17.64
CA LEU A 349 29.71 -11.15 18.16
C LEU A 349 29.64 -11.06 19.69
N GLN A 350 30.62 -11.57 20.45
CA GLN A 350 30.68 -11.37 21.90
C GLN A 350 30.75 -9.89 22.29
N GLY A 351 31.26 -9.01 21.41
CA GLY A 351 31.20 -7.56 21.60
C GLY A 351 29.77 -7.00 21.54
N ALA A 352 28.97 -7.47 20.58
CA ALA A 352 27.56 -7.08 20.43
C ALA A 352 26.67 -7.71 21.51
N ILE A 353 26.89 -8.99 21.83
CA ILE A 353 26.17 -9.73 22.87
C ILE A 353 26.33 -9.06 24.23
N ARG A 354 27.54 -8.64 24.63
CA ARG A 354 27.75 -7.95 25.92
C ARG A 354 27.03 -6.61 25.99
N ARG A 355 26.96 -5.85 24.88
CA ARG A 355 26.16 -4.61 24.82
C ARG A 355 24.67 -4.92 24.97
N ALA A 356 24.15 -5.86 24.19
CA ALA A 356 22.75 -6.28 24.25
C ALA A 356 22.37 -6.82 25.64
N GLN A 357 23.23 -7.65 26.26
CA GLN A 357 23.05 -8.17 27.61
C GLN A 357 22.94 -7.03 28.63
N SER A 358 23.90 -6.09 28.62
CA SER A 358 23.90 -4.92 29.51
C SER A 358 22.62 -4.10 29.36
N THR A 359 22.23 -3.78 28.13
CA THR A 359 21.01 -3.00 27.86
C THR A 359 19.75 -3.77 28.24
N VAL A 360 19.66 -5.07 27.99
CA VAL A 360 18.51 -5.90 28.40
C VAL A 360 18.41 -5.97 29.93
N SER A 361 19.53 -6.17 30.64
CA SER A 361 19.56 -6.29 32.11
C SER A 361 19.35 -4.97 32.88
N SER A 362 19.48 -3.80 32.23
CA SER A 362 19.35 -2.51 32.91
C SER A 362 17.95 -2.25 33.46
N SER A 363 17.83 -1.33 34.43
CA SER A 363 16.51 -0.85 34.86
C SER A 363 15.80 -0.12 33.71
N LYS A 364 14.54 -0.48 33.46
CA LYS A 364 13.69 0.16 32.44
C LYS A 364 12.82 1.28 33.01
N ALA A 365 12.87 1.53 34.33
CA ALA A 365 12.08 2.58 34.98
C ALA A 365 12.34 3.99 34.39
N GLY A 366 13.58 4.25 33.94
CA GLY A 366 13.96 5.51 33.30
C GLY A 366 13.27 5.80 31.95
N ALA A 367 12.63 4.82 31.31
CA ALA A 367 11.77 5.05 30.15
C ALA A 367 10.51 5.87 30.51
N PHE A 368 10.10 5.81 31.78
CA PHE A 368 8.90 6.46 32.30
C PHE A 368 9.24 7.65 33.23
N SER A 369 10.47 8.19 33.14
CA SER A 369 10.83 9.41 33.86
C SER A 369 10.10 10.62 33.27
N PRO A 370 9.86 11.70 34.04
CA PRO A 370 9.21 12.91 33.53
C PRO A 370 9.91 13.50 32.29
N GLU A 371 11.24 13.41 32.24
CA GLU A 371 12.08 13.89 31.15
C GLU A 371 11.91 13.05 29.88
N ARG A 372 11.82 11.72 30.01
CA ARG A 372 11.59 10.82 28.87
C ARG A 372 10.16 10.86 28.37
N LEU A 373 9.17 10.92 29.27
CA LEU A 373 7.78 11.15 28.89
C LEU A 373 7.61 12.49 28.14
N LYS A 374 8.24 13.56 28.64
CA LYS A 374 8.26 14.86 27.94
C LYS A 374 8.89 14.77 26.56
N TYR A 375 10.04 14.11 26.43
CA TYR A 375 10.70 13.87 25.13
C TYR A 375 9.76 13.12 24.16
N TYR A 376 9.07 12.07 24.61
CA TYR A 376 8.12 11.35 23.78
C TYR A 376 6.97 12.25 23.30
N PHE A 377 6.37 13.06 24.18
CA PHE A 377 5.35 14.03 23.75
C PHE A 377 5.87 15.07 22.75
N GLN A 378 7.14 15.51 22.89
CA GLN A 378 7.74 16.46 21.93
C GLN A 378 7.92 15.85 20.54
N GLU A 379 8.44 14.61 20.45
CA GLU A 379 8.59 13.88 19.18
C GLU A 379 7.24 13.62 18.50
N LEU A 380 6.26 13.15 19.25
CA LEU A 380 4.93 12.81 18.72
C LEU A 380 4.19 14.07 18.24
N ASN A 381 4.24 15.16 19.01
CA ASN A 381 3.66 16.44 18.59
C ASN A 381 4.35 16.99 17.32
N ALA A 382 5.67 16.82 17.16
CA ALA A 382 6.38 17.24 15.95
C ALA A 382 5.93 16.45 14.70
N MET A 383 5.62 15.15 14.86
CA MET A 383 5.04 14.32 13.80
C MET A 383 3.64 14.77 13.42
N GLU A 384 2.78 15.06 14.40
CA GLU A 384 1.42 15.55 14.15
C GLU A 384 1.42 16.92 13.46
N ILE A 385 2.28 17.86 13.90
CA ILE A 385 2.50 19.16 13.25
C ILE A 385 3.00 19.00 11.80
N SER A 386 3.78 17.96 11.49
CA SER A 386 4.19 17.65 10.11
C SER A 386 3.07 17.06 9.23
N GLY A 387 1.94 16.69 9.83
CA GLY A 387 0.81 16.03 9.16
C GLY A 387 0.90 14.50 9.10
N ARG A 388 1.74 13.85 9.91
CA ARG A 388 1.63 12.40 10.16
C ARG A 388 0.49 12.12 11.13
N LYS A 389 -0.30 11.08 10.90
CA LYS A 389 -1.22 10.56 11.91
C LYS A 389 -0.44 9.73 12.92
N VAL A 390 -0.31 10.24 14.14
CA VAL A 390 0.37 9.57 15.25
C VAL A 390 -0.47 8.41 15.77
N SER A 391 0.18 7.33 16.21
CA SER A 391 -0.45 6.17 16.82
C SER A 391 0.31 5.70 18.07
N PHE A 392 -0.29 4.77 18.83
CA PHE A 392 0.42 4.07 19.91
C PHE A 392 1.69 3.35 19.43
N THR A 393 1.73 2.96 18.15
CA THR A 393 2.89 2.33 17.50
C THR A 393 4.13 3.24 17.50
N ASP A 394 3.93 4.56 17.29
CA ASP A 394 4.99 5.55 17.24
C ASP A 394 5.56 5.81 18.65
N LEU A 395 4.69 5.95 19.66
CA LEU A 395 5.08 6.00 21.07
C LEU A 395 5.83 4.73 21.50
N TRP A 396 5.34 3.56 21.10
CA TRP A 396 5.98 2.29 21.41
C TRP A 396 7.35 2.14 20.75
N GLY A 397 7.54 2.68 19.53
CA GLY A 397 8.85 2.79 18.88
C GLY A 397 9.87 3.56 19.73
N LEU A 398 9.47 4.70 20.33
CA LEU A 398 10.33 5.51 21.21
C LEU A 398 10.64 4.82 22.56
N ILE A 399 9.72 3.98 23.06
CA ILE A 399 9.96 3.15 24.25
C ILE A 399 10.93 1.99 23.91
N VAL A 400 10.78 1.35 22.74
CA VAL A 400 11.69 0.32 22.24
C VAL A 400 13.09 0.89 21.98
N GLU A 401 13.21 2.09 21.43
CA GLU A 401 14.49 2.82 21.31
C GLU A 401 15.17 2.95 22.68
N TYR A 402 14.46 3.42 23.70
CA TYR A 402 15.02 3.51 25.05
C TYR A 402 15.40 2.11 25.60
N PHE A 403 14.61 1.07 25.32
CA PHE A 403 14.89 -0.29 25.76
C PHE A 403 16.10 -0.94 25.07
N LEU A 404 16.48 -0.50 23.85
CA LEU A 404 17.59 -1.03 23.05
C LEU A 404 18.87 -0.16 23.13
N GLN A 405 18.72 1.15 23.28
CA GLN A 405 19.81 2.13 23.18
C GLN A 405 19.95 3.04 24.41
N GLN A 406 18.87 3.29 25.17
CA GLN A 406 18.78 4.25 26.31
C GLN A 406 19.03 5.74 25.96
N LYS A 407 19.49 6.00 24.73
CA LYS A 407 19.68 7.31 24.08
C LYS A 407 18.80 7.38 22.81
N GLU A 408 18.73 8.57 22.23
CA GLU A 408 18.20 8.76 20.87
C GLU A 408 19.05 8.01 19.83
N ASP A 409 18.37 7.42 18.84
CA ASP A 409 19.00 6.70 17.74
C ASP A 409 18.53 7.29 16.40
N PRO A 410 19.35 8.11 15.72
CA PRO A 410 18.98 8.76 14.46
C PRO A 410 19.04 7.81 13.25
N SER A 411 19.47 6.55 13.46
CA SER A 411 19.65 5.55 12.39
C SER A 411 18.35 5.26 11.63
N LYS A 412 18.48 4.98 10.34
CA LYS A 412 17.40 4.67 9.41
C LYS A 412 17.53 3.24 8.85
N LEU A 413 16.60 2.83 7.99
CA LEU A 413 16.70 1.55 7.30
C LEU A 413 17.58 1.66 6.04
N SER A 414 17.56 2.80 5.35
CA SER A 414 18.47 3.10 4.23
C SER A 414 19.95 3.10 4.64
N ASP A 415 20.29 3.54 5.85
CA ASP A 415 21.67 3.53 6.37
C ASP A 415 22.29 2.12 6.32
N GLN A 416 21.47 1.08 6.47
CA GLN A 416 21.90 -0.33 6.39
C GLN A 416 22.38 -0.73 4.99
N GLN A 417 22.16 0.06 3.94
CA GLN A 417 22.80 -0.14 2.63
C GLN A 417 24.32 -0.20 2.77
N ALA A 418 24.92 0.54 3.71
CA ALA A 418 26.35 0.45 4.01
C ALA A 418 26.78 -0.97 4.43
N ALA A 419 25.95 -1.66 5.24
CA ALA A 419 26.19 -3.02 5.74
C ALA A 419 26.00 -4.13 4.69
N VAL A 420 25.38 -3.84 3.53
CA VAL A 420 25.18 -4.82 2.44
C VAL A 420 25.85 -4.44 1.12
N LYS A 421 26.35 -3.21 0.96
CA LYS A 421 26.96 -2.69 -0.28
C LYS A 421 28.04 -3.59 -0.88
N TRP A 422 28.90 -4.15 -0.02
CA TRP A 422 29.98 -5.06 -0.41
C TRP A 422 29.62 -6.54 -0.20
N ALA A 423 28.36 -6.81 0.16
CA ALA A 423 27.86 -8.11 0.59
C ALA A 423 28.61 -8.73 1.79
N GLN A 424 29.21 -7.90 2.63
CA GLN A 424 30.02 -8.32 3.77
C GLN A 424 29.19 -8.97 4.88
N ASN A 425 27.96 -8.51 5.12
CA ASN A 425 26.95 -9.19 5.93
C ASN A 425 25.93 -9.91 5.04
N PRO A 426 25.10 -10.84 5.57
CA PRO A 426 23.89 -11.29 4.90
C PRO A 426 22.91 -10.13 4.65
N TYR A 427 21.95 -10.29 3.75
CA TYR A 427 20.95 -9.27 3.45
C TYR A 427 19.82 -9.28 4.50
N PRO A 428 19.52 -8.15 5.19
CA PRO A 428 18.47 -8.11 6.19
C PRO A 428 17.11 -7.95 5.51
N ILE A 429 16.14 -8.78 5.93
CA ILE A 429 14.74 -8.64 5.55
C ILE A 429 13.91 -8.52 6.81
N TYR A 430 13.10 -7.48 6.89
CA TYR A 430 12.12 -7.27 7.95
C TYR A 430 10.72 -7.42 7.36
N ALA A 431 9.76 -8.00 8.09
CA ALA A 431 8.41 -8.20 7.58
C ALA A 431 7.34 -7.85 8.61
N ALA A 432 6.33 -7.09 8.19
CA ALA A 432 5.13 -6.77 8.98
C ALA A 432 3.86 -7.11 8.20
N VAL A 433 2.70 -7.07 8.85
CA VAL A 433 1.41 -7.38 8.24
C VAL A 433 0.56 -6.11 8.09
N ASN A 434 0.18 -5.79 6.86
CA ASN A 434 -0.91 -4.85 6.59
C ASN A 434 -2.25 -5.54 6.82
N VAL A 435 -3.12 -4.88 7.58
CA VAL A 435 -4.47 -5.34 7.91
C VAL A 435 -5.48 -4.23 7.57
N ARG A 436 -6.70 -4.61 7.19
CA ARG A 436 -7.78 -3.65 6.97
C ARG A 436 -8.43 -3.31 8.31
N PRO A 437 -8.80 -2.04 8.58
CA PRO A 437 -9.67 -1.74 9.70
C PRO A 437 -10.99 -2.52 9.53
N ASN A 438 -11.54 -2.97 10.66
CA ASN A 438 -12.81 -3.70 10.75
C ASN A 438 -12.84 -5.09 10.07
N ILE A 439 -11.69 -5.68 9.72
CA ILE A 439 -11.59 -7.08 9.28
C ILE A 439 -10.61 -7.82 10.20
N SER A 440 -10.89 -9.08 10.53
CA SER A 440 -9.98 -9.92 11.34
C SER A 440 -8.66 -10.15 10.60
N SER A 441 -7.54 -10.16 11.33
CA SER A 441 -6.23 -10.53 10.76
C SER A 441 -6.16 -12.00 10.31
N GLY A 442 -7.10 -12.85 10.74
CA GLY A 442 -7.29 -14.20 10.21
C GLY A 442 -7.95 -14.23 8.82
N ASP A 443 -8.76 -13.22 8.49
CA ASP A 443 -9.53 -13.15 7.23
C ASP A 443 -8.80 -12.31 6.17
N PHE A 444 -8.04 -11.28 6.59
CA PHE A 444 -7.26 -10.43 5.69
C PHE A 444 -5.92 -9.99 6.31
N ALA A 445 -4.84 -10.54 5.76
CA ALA A 445 -3.45 -10.19 6.08
C ALA A 445 -2.62 -10.06 4.79
N GLU A 446 -1.75 -9.04 4.71
CA GLU A 446 -0.85 -8.84 3.58
C GLU A 446 0.57 -8.55 4.06
N TRP A 447 1.52 -9.38 3.67
CA TRP A 447 2.93 -9.21 4.02
C TRP A 447 3.53 -7.98 3.33
N CYS A 448 3.93 -7.01 4.15
CA CYS A 448 4.78 -5.90 3.77
C CYS A 448 6.23 -6.26 4.11
N GLU A 449 7.09 -6.25 3.10
CA GLU A 449 8.51 -6.53 3.20
C GLU A 449 9.29 -5.22 3.26
N PHE A 450 10.30 -5.16 4.12
CA PHE A 450 11.16 -3.99 4.33
C PHE A 450 12.62 -4.42 4.23
N THR A 451 13.39 -3.74 3.39
CA THR A 451 14.80 -4.00 3.13
C THR A 451 15.59 -2.69 3.15
N PRO A 452 16.94 -2.71 3.10
CA PRO A 452 17.73 -1.48 2.99
C PRO A 452 17.50 -0.70 1.68
N TYR A 453 16.96 -1.35 0.63
CA TYR A 453 16.81 -0.75 -0.71
C TYR A 453 15.35 -0.44 -1.09
N GLU A 454 14.40 -1.30 -0.71
CA GLU A 454 12.99 -1.10 -0.98
C GLU A 454 12.06 -1.64 0.13
N VAL A 455 10.86 -1.07 0.19
CA VAL A 455 9.76 -1.46 1.07
C VAL A 455 8.51 -1.68 0.21
N GLY A 456 7.75 -2.76 0.42
CA GLY A 456 6.55 -3.00 -0.38
C GLY A 456 5.86 -4.34 -0.23
N PHE A 457 4.91 -4.58 -1.12
CA PHE A 457 4.00 -5.73 -1.07
C PHE A 457 4.31 -6.73 -2.17
N ARG A 458 4.95 -7.84 -1.79
CA ARG A 458 5.26 -8.97 -2.69
C ARG A 458 4.01 -9.50 -3.42
N LYS A 459 2.84 -9.45 -2.76
CA LYS A 459 1.50 -9.80 -3.30
C LYS A 459 1.12 -8.98 -4.55
N TYR A 460 1.54 -7.72 -4.62
CA TYR A 460 1.21 -6.79 -5.70
C TYR A 460 2.39 -6.50 -6.64
N GLY A 461 3.60 -7.00 -6.30
CA GLY A 461 4.83 -6.63 -7.00
C GLY A 461 5.15 -5.14 -6.90
N ALA A 462 4.64 -4.43 -5.89
CA ALA A 462 4.67 -2.98 -5.79
C ALA A 462 5.55 -2.54 -4.61
N PHE A 463 6.61 -1.78 -4.91
CA PHE A 463 7.67 -1.40 -3.96
C PHE A 463 8.07 0.07 -4.11
N VAL A 464 8.30 0.76 -3.00
CA VAL A 464 8.93 2.09 -2.93
C VAL A 464 10.39 1.95 -2.51
N ARG A 465 11.23 2.95 -2.83
CA ARG A 465 12.55 3.03 -2.18
C ARG A 465 12.38 3.23 -0.67
N THR A 466 13.30 2.67 0.11
CA THR A 466 13.26 2.75 1.58
C THR A 466 13.26 4.20 2.08
N GLU A 467 14.01 5.08 1.42
CA GLU A 467 14.11 6.52 1.72
C GLU A 467 12.83 7.32 1.45
N ASP A 468 11.83 6.73 0.78
CA ASP A 468 10.53 7.33 0.50
C ASP A 468 9.38 6.70 1.33
N PHE A 469 9.65 5.72 2.20
CA PHE A 469 8.64 5.16 3.11
C PHE A 469 8.01 6.25 4.00
N ASP A 470 6.75 6.04 4.43
CA ASP A 470 5.84 7.02 5.06
C ASP A 470 5.43 8.23 4.17
N SER A 471 6.09 8.48 3.03
CA SER A 471 5.71 9.56 2.11
C SER A 471 4.34 9.34 1.44
N GLU A 472 3.77 10.42 0.91
CA GLU A 472 2.46 10.40 0.28
C GLU A 472 2.58 10.12 -1.23
N PHE A 473 1.90 9.06 -1.69
CA PHE A 473 1.87 8.62 -3.07
C PHE A 473 0.45 8.65 -3.66
N PHE A 474 0.35 8.93 -4.96
CA PHE A 474 -0.89 8.83 -5.74
C PHE A 474 -0.57 8.25 -7.12
N MET A 475 -1.36 7.26 -7.58
CA MET A 475 -1.18 6.60 -8.89
C MET A 475 0.25 6.14 -9.22
N GLY A 476 1.01 5.71 -8.21
CA GLY A 476 2.41 5.25 -8.40
C GLY A 476 3.47 6.35 -8.39
N ARG A 477 3.10 7.61 -8.12
CA ARG A 477 4.01 8.76 -8.04
C ARG A 477 4.04 9.40 -6.66
N LEU A 478 5.19 9.98 -6.31
CA LEU A 478 5.49 10.63 -5.04
C LEU A 478 4.93 12.07 -5.04
N ILE A 479 3.84 12.31 -4.32
CA ILE A 479 3.16 13.61 -4.29
C ILE A 479 3.72 14.54 -3.21
N ARG A 480 4.06 13.98 -2.04
CA ARG A 480 4.69 14.72 -0.94
C ARG A 480 5.70 13.83 -0.25
N LYS A 481 6.99 14.02 -0.60
CA LYS A 481 8.11 13.36 0.09
C LYS A 481 8.17 13.82 1.54
N ARG A 482 8.31 12.86 2.46
CA ARG A 482 8.62 13.08 3.87
C ARG A 482 10.08 12.68 4.14
N PRO A 483 10.68 13.14 5.26
CA PRO A 483 11.93 12.55 5.75
C PRO A 483 11.70 11.07 6.09
N GLU A 484 12.65 10.20 5.73
CA GLU A 484 12.60 8.79 6.14
C GLU A 484 12.57 8.68 7.69
N PRO A 485 11.64 7.90 8.27
CA PRO A 485 11.52 7.76 9.72
C PRO A 485 12.74 7.07 10.33
N ARG A 486 13.07 7.44 11.57
CA ARG A 486 14.06 6.72 12.40
C ARG A 486 13.65 5.25 12.56
N ILE A 487 14.62 4.35 12.58
CA ILE A 487 14.40 2.89 12.57
C ILE A 487 13.57 2.39 13.75
N CYS A 488 13.53 3.13 14.86
CA CYS A 488 12.68 2.85 16.02
C CYS A 488 11.17 2.88 15.71
N PHE A 489 10.71 3.69 14.76
CA PHE A 489 9.30 3.67 14.33
C PHE A 489 8.98 2.41 13.52
N LEU A 490 9.93 1.94 12.71
CA LEU A 490 9.82 0.65 12.00
C LEU A 490 9.85 -0.51 13.01
N GLN A 491 10.72 -0.49 14.01
CA GLN A 491 10.72 -1.46 15.11
C GLN A 491 9.37 -1.49 15.84
N GLY A 492 8.72 -0.34 16.03
CA GLY A 492 7.35 -0.26 16.56
C GLY A 492 6.32 -0.96 15.68
N ILE A 493 6.35 -0.72 14.36
CA ILE A 493 5.44 -1.32 13.36
C ILE A 493 5.62 -2.84 13.28
N ILE A 494 6.85 -3.33 13.21
CA ILE A 494 7.17 -4.74 12.93
C ILE A 494 6.94 -5.67 14.16
N LEU A 495 6.41 -5.13 15.26
CA LEU A 495 6.05 -5.90 16.47
C LEU A 495 4.60 -6.38 16.51
N ARG A 496 3.74 -5.92 15.59
CA ARG A 496 2.29 -6.10 15.62
C ARG A 496 1.80 -7.24 14.73
#